data_AF-A0AAN6MML9-F1
#
_entry.id   AF-A0AAN6MML9-F1
#
_cell.length_a   1.000
_cell.length_b   1.000
_cell.length_c   1.000
_cell.angle_alpha   90.00
_cell.angle_beta   90.00
_cell.angle_gamma   90.00
#
_symmetry.space_group_name_H-M   'P 1'
#
loop_
_entity.id
_entity.type
_entity.pdbx_description
1 polymer ?
#
loop_
_entity_poly.entity_id
_entity_poly.type
_entity_poly.pdbx_seq_one_letter_code
_entity_poly.pdbx_strand_id
1 'polypeptide(L)'
;MSDPPLLRLPLHIIAVVLSNLDSMQSLANAIFAHSSLYLSFAEDRDRIVASIMAGQIPELIRQYAMYAHATSSASLDRSDMEQIQNFLLSRSIRKFEWIRDPFVLPGPLDRRLASTLSRTHGIIQHFTRDLLSETPPLARRYLNLDRPGPGCTADEEFRIHRAMYRFQIYCNLFNHEGNSTRAGIYRMQLLLNVLIFGNFAPWVNEQLGCIHDYFERVLARAFDEVAAHDIQLGAESVNWLTIGRDNPHKQGYLLLGLPFLYRLSLARPMPTASRSYAPMAPPRRPPVFARFEWPLKVDQVERDVRERGELALVMVWGRDVLLASHVDWEGSALLRMWRAAYTPCWRKFLFYRDEYAWLRRCGYVLWDFDDGEGTTAPSEAGLRAIVEEGMKVALLEGFRRRDSAIKARIRRSWRERREIYRRGGRGNTTSRSFTILFYYGYDGEVGEEADTNKELRFHLADGSRFDIELFATDEVSERTSPRTDSDAAMATIQDWIKECLGPRHEFCDAATEAEVPARVIDVGIGNSAIRLVGPLRGTVGRYICLSHCWGKEQIISTTTSTIEERAAGIKMGDLFKTFQDAVALTRRLGV
;
A
#
# COMPACT_ATOMS: atom_id res chain seq x y z
N MET A 1 -11.73 -26.16 -35.97
CA MET A 1 -10.72 -25.22 -35.45
C MET A 1 -9.59 -26.06 -34.88
N SER A 2 -8.35 -25.82 -35.30
CA SER A 2 -7.17 -26.52 -34.80
C SER A 2 -6.87 -26.09 -33.36
N ASP A 3 -6.73 -27.05 -32.45
CA ASP A 3 -6.34 -26.74 -31.07
C ASP A 3 -5.05 -25.89 -31.02
N PRO A 4 -4.98 -24.91 -30.09
CA PRO A 4 -3.79 -24.09 -29.85
C PRO A 4 -2.50 -24.93 -29.76
N PRO A 5 -1.35 -24.43 -30.26
CA PRO A 5 -0.10 -25.19 -30.31
C PRO A 5 0.34 -25.76 -28.95
N LEU A 6 0.13 -24.99 -27.88
CA LEU A 6 0.46 -25.38 -26.51
C LEU A 6 -0.32 -26.61 -26.04
N LEU A 7 -1.57 -26.77 -26.47
CA LEU A 7 -2.46 -27.84 -26.03
C LEU A 7 -2.25 -29.15 -26.78
N ARG A 8 -1.41 -29.14 -27.83
CA ARG A 8 -0.98 -30.33 -28.58
C ARG A 8 0.31 -30.93 -28.02
N LEU A 9 0.94 -30.26 -27.06
CA LEU A 9 2.17 -30.76 -26.43
C LEU A 9 1.85 -31.93 -25.49
N PRO A 10 2.80 -32.88 -25.33
CA PRO A 10 2.68 -33.91 -24.31
C PRO A 10 2.53 -33.32 -22.90
N LEU A 11 1.80 -34.02 -22.01
CA LEU A 11 1.53 -33.56 -20.64
C LEU A 11 2.80 -33.25 -19.83
N HIS A 12 3.89 -33.98 -20.06
CA HIS A 12 5.17 -33.73 -19.39
C HIS A 12 5.84 -32.42 -19.84
N ILE A 13 5.65 -31.99 -21.10
CA ILE A 13 6.16 -30.68 -21.57
C ILE A 13 5.29 -29.57 -20.98
N ILE A 14 3.97 -29.76 -20.94
CA ILE A 14 3.05 -28.84 -20.27
C ILE A 14 3.44 -28.70 -18.80
N ALA A 15 3.81 -29.78 -18.11
CA ALA A 15 4.23 -29.75 -16.71
C ALA A 15 5.49 -28.91 -16.50
N VAL A 16 6.46 -28.99 -17.43
CA VAL A 16 7.66 -28.12 -17.42
C VAL A 16 7.26 -26.66 -17.62
N VAL A 17 6.35 -26.35 -18.54
CA VAL A 17 5.85 -24.98 -18.74
C VAL A 17 5.17 -24.46 -17.48
N LEU A 18 4.28 -25.25 -16.86
CA LEU A 18 3.61 -24.89 -15.61
C LEU A 18 4.60 -24.68 -14.45
N SER A 19 5.69 -25.45 -14.42
CA SER A 19 6.74 -25.35 -13.40
C SER A 19 7.55 -24.04 -13.45
N ASN A 20 7.47 -23.30 -14.57
CA ASN A 20 8.16 -22.01 -14.78
C ASN A 20 7.23 -20.80 -14.59
N LEU A 21 6.01 -20.99 -14.08
CA LEU A 21 5.12 -19.87 -13.79
C LEU A 21 5.61 -19.07 -12.58
N ASP A 22 5.40 -17.76 -12.60
CA ASP A 22 5.93 -16.84 -11.58
C ASP A 22 5.25 -16.96 -10.20
N SER A 23 4.03 -17.52 -10.15
CA SER A 23 3.24 -17.56 -8.91
C SER A 23 2.17 -18.65 -8.92
N MET A 24 1.66 -18.96 -7.72
CA MET A 24 0.49 -19.84 -7.56
C MET A 24 -0.78 -19.26 -8.17
N GLN A 25 -0.89 -17.93 -8.29
CA GLN A 25 -2.03 -17.29 -8.93
C GLN A 25 -2.00 -17.51 -10.44
N SER A 26 -0.83 -17.38 -11.06
CA SER A 26 -0.63 -17.69 -12.48
C SER A 26 -0.92 -19.17 -12.76
N LEU A 27 -0.49 -20.07 -11.88
CA LEU A 27 -0.84 -21.49 -11.97
C LEU A 27 -2.34 -21.72 -11.88
N ALA A 28 -3.03 -21.11 -10.91
CA ALA A 28 -4.48 -21.22 -10.79
C ALA A 28 -5.19 -20.78 -12.07
N ASN A 29 -4.82 -19.62 -12.61
CA ASN A 29 -5.38 -19.10 -13.86
C ASN A 29 -5.13 -20.07 -15.04
N ALA A 30 -3.94 -20.64 -15.13
CA ALA A 30 -3.58 -21.60 -16.17
C ALA A 30 -4.41 -22.89 -16.10
N ILE A 31 -4.53 -23.50 -14.92
CA ILE A 31 -5.29 -24.76 -14.77
C ILE A 31 -6.80 -24.57 -14.96
N PHE A 32 -7.34 -23.37 -14.68
CA PHE A 32 -8.74 -23.05 -14.97
C PHE A 32 -8.99 -22.74 -16.45
N ALA A 33 -7.95 -22.41 -17.22
CA ALA A 33 -8.09 -22.05 -18.62
C ALA A 33 -8.34 -23.26 -19.53
N HIS A 34 -7.81 -24.45 -19.21
CA HIS A 34 -7.96 -25.63 -20.06
C HIS A 34 -7.77 -26.98 -19.33
N SER A 35 -8.52 -28.00 -19.76
CA SER A 35 -8.47 -29.35 -19.17
C SER A 35 -7.10 -30.03 -19.29
N SER A 36 -6.40 -29.91 -20.42
CA SER A 36 -5.04 -30.46 -20.58
C SER A 36 -4.02 -29.86 -19.60
N LEU A 37 -4.15 -28.57 -19.27
CA LEU A 37 -3.31 -27.90 -18.28
C LEU A 37 -3.61 -28.42 -16.87
N TYR A 38 -4.91 -28.61 -16.57
CA TYR A 38 -5.34 -29.24 -15.33
C TYR A 38 -4.85 -30.69 -15.19
N LEU A 39 -4.93 -31.50 -16.25
CA LEU A 39 -4.48 -32.90 -16.25
C LEU A 39 -2.97 -33.01 -16.02
N SER A 40 -2.18 -32.19 -16.71
CA SER A 40 -0.73 -32.09 -16.50
C SER A 40 -0.39 -31.69 -15.06
N PHE A 41 -1.13 -30.72 -14.51
CA PHE A 41 -0.97 -30.34 -13.10
C PHE A 41 -1.37 -31.45 -12.13
N ALA A 42 -2.43 -32.21 -12.43
CA ALA A 42 -2.90 -33.30 -11.58
C ALA A 42 -1.89 -34.46 -11.51
N GLU A 43 -1.15 -34.73 -12.61
CA GLU A 43 -0.11 -35.76 -12.66
C GLU A 43 1.16 -35.34 -11.88
N ASP A 44 1.63 -34.10 -12.04
CA ASP A 44 2.94 -33.63 -11.50
C ASP A 44 2.82 -32.53 -10.43
N ARG A 45 1.72 -32.54 -9.68
CA ARG A 45 1.33 -31.46 -8.75
C ARG A 45 2.45 -30.97 -7.86
N ASP A 46 3.09 -31.87 -7.12
CA ASP A 46 4.03 -31.51 -6.07
C ASP A 46 5.32 -30.93 -6.64
N ARG A 47 5.77 -31.43 -7.80
CA ARG A 47 6.94 -30.91 -8.52
C ARG A 47 6.67 -29.52 -9.08
N ILE A 48 5.51 -29.31 -9.71
CA ILE A 48 5.12 -28.01 -10.26
C ILE A 48 5.05 -26.96 -9.15
N VAL A 49 4.37 -27.27 -8.04
CA VAL A 49 4.26 -26.36 -6.89
C VAL A 49 5.62 -26.07 -6.28
N ALA A 50 6.46 -27.09 -6.06
CA ALA A 50 7.80 -26.90 -5.51
C ALA A 50 8.68 -26.02 -6.41
N SER A 51 8.62 -26.22 -7.73
CA SER A 51 9.36 -25.42 -8.72
C SER A 51 8.94 -23.95 -8.70
N ILE A 52 7.63 -23.68 -8.73
CA ILE A 52 7.10 -22.31 -8.65
C ILE A 52 7.52 -21.66 -7.33
N MET A 53 7.45 -22.36 -6.20
CA MET A 53 7.88 -21.80 -4.91
C MET A 53 9.38 -21.55 -4.83
N ALA A 54 10.19 -22.44 -5.42
CA ALA A 54 11.63 -22.28 -5.46
C ALA A 54 12.07 -21.10 -6.34
N GLY A 55 11.38 -20.87 -7.46
CA GLY A 55 11.60 -19.73 -8.35
C GLY A 55 11.04 -18.41 -7.82
N GLN A 56 9.90 -18.45 -7.12
CA GLN A 56 9.27 -17.25 -6.59
C GLN A 56 9.97 -16.73 -5.32
N ILE A 57 10.40 -17.61 -4.41
CA ILE A 57 10.96 -17.21 -3.10
C ILE A 57 12.45 -17.56 -3.02
N PRO A 58 13.36 -16.56 -2.92
CA PRO A 58 14.79 -16.79 -2.79
C PRO A 58 15.15 -17.70 -1.60
N GLU A 59 16.17 -18.53 -1.77
CA GLU A 59 16.55 -19.57 -0.79
C GLU A 59 16.84 -19.05 0.61
N LEU A 60 17.46 -17.87 0.68
CA LEU A 60 17.83 -17.21 1.94
C LEU A 60 16.62 -16.64 2.69
N ILE A 61 15.48 -16.47 2.00
CA ILE A 61 14.27 -15.84 2.52
C ILE A 61 13.18 -16.86 2.90
N ARG A 62 13.25 -18.08 2.37
CA ARG A 62 12.23 -19.12 2.60
C ARG A 62 11.99 -19.43 4.08
N GLN A 63 13.03 -19.39 4.92
CA GLN A 63 12.87 -19.59 6.36
C GLN A 63 11.97 -18.51 7.00
N TYR A 64 12.17 -17.25 6.63
CA TYR A 64 11.33 -16.13 7.07
C TYR A 64 9.88 -16.26 6.57
N ALA A 65 9.70 -16.72 5.33
CA ALA A 65 8.38 -16.99 4.78
C ALA A 65 7.64 -18.09 5.57
N MET A 66 8.34 -19.17 5.93
CA MET A 66 7.81 -20.25 6.77
C MET A 66 7.41 -19.76 8.17
N TYR A 67 8.23 -18.91 8.79
CA TYR A 67 7.89 -18.33 10.10
C TYR A 67 6.70 -17.37 10.03
N ALA A 68 6.62 -16.55 8.99
CA ALA A 68 5.46 -15.69 8.76
C ALA A 68 4.18 -16.52 8.57
N HIS A 69 4.25 -17.66 7.88
CA HIS A 69 3.12 -18.57 7.81
C HIS A 69 2.80 -19.21 9.17
N ALA A 70 3.80 -19.78 9.85
CA ALA A 70 3.62 -20.48 11.11
C ALA A 70 2.99 -19.60 12.20
N THR A 71 3.40 -18.33 12.28
CA THR A 71 2.83 -17.34 13.22
C THR A 71 1.41 -16.91 12.85
N SER A 72 1.09 -16.91 11.56
CA SER A 72 -0.27 -16.62 11.07
C SER A 72 -1.23 -17.77 11.34
N SER A 73 -0.77 -19.02 11.16
CA SER A 73 -1.58 -20.24 11.30
C SER A 73 -1.63 -20.79 12.73
N ALA A 74 -0.80 -20.30 13.65
CA ALA A 74 -0.74 -20.82 15.00
C ALA A 74 -1.99 -20.46 15.81
N SER A 75 -2.52 -21.45 16.53
CA SER A 75 -3.58 -21.27 17.52
C SER A 75 -2.98 -20.70 18.81
N LEU A 76 -2.57 -19.44 18.79
CA LEU A 76 -2.01 -18.72 19.94
C LEU A 76 -3.05 -17.75 20.49
N ASP A 77 -3.23 -17.76 21.81
CA ASP A 77 -3.80 -16.61 22.49
C ASP A 77 -2.77 -15.48 22.47
N ARG A 78 -3.03 -14.46 21.64
CA ARG A 78 -2.11 -13.32 21.45
C ARG A 78 -2.08 -12.38 22.65
N SER A 79 -2.97 -12.58 23.63
CA SER A 79 -2.90 -11.90 24.92
C SER A 79 -2.04 -12.64 25.95
N ASP A 80 -1.75 -13.93 25.70
CA ASP A 80 -0.92 -14.78 26.56
C ASP A 80 0.54 -14.73 26.13
N MET A 81 1.31 -13.92 26.87
CA MET A 81 2.73 -13.70 26.60
C MET A 81 3.58 -14.96 26.81
N GLU A 82 3.16 -15.88 27.68
CA GLU A 82 3.88 -17.13 27.95
C GLU A 82 3.69 -18.12 26.81
N GLN A 83 2.48 -18.20 26.25
CA GLN A 83 2.24 -18.96 25.02
C GLN A 83 3.06 -18.42 23.84
N ILE A 84 3.11 -17.09 23.66
CA ILE A 84 3.95 -16.47 22.63
C ILE A 84 5.42 -16.82 22.86
N GLN A 85 5.92 -16.65 24.09
CA GLN A 85 7.29 -16.99 24.44
C GLN A 85 7.59 -18.46 24.13
N ASN A 86 6.78 -19.39 24.62
CA ASN A 86 6.97 -20.83 24.40
C ASN A 86 6.88 -21.21 22.91
N PHE A 87 6.01 -20.57 22.14
CA PHE A 87 5.94 -20.74 20.69
C PHE A 87 7.25 -20.31 20.02
N LEU A 88 7.80 -19.15 20.40
CA LEU A 88 9.07 -18.66 19.85
C LEU A 88 10.26 -19.56 20.27
N LEU A 89 10.26 -20.06 21.51
CA LEU A 89 11.31 -20.92 22.05
C LEU A 89 11.30 -22.34 21.45
N SER A 90 10.12 -22.94 21.31
CA SER A 90 9.94 -24.32 20.84
C SER A 90 10.31 -24.53 19.37
N ARG A 91 10.18 -23.50 18.53
CA ARG A 91 10.54 -23.56 17.11
C ARG A 91 11.97 -23.12 16.81
N SER A 92 12.83 -23.03 17.83
CA SER A 92 14.21 -22.57 17.66
C SER A 92 14.32 -21.19 16.99
N ILE A 93 13.38 -20.27 17.23
CA ILE A 93 13.54 -18.87 16.77
C ILE A 93 14.74 -18.21 17.47
N ARG A 94 15.20 -18.78 18.60
CA ARG A 94 16.50 -18.45 19.23
C ARG A 94 17.70 -18.73 18.32
N LYS A 95 17.54 -19.64 17.37
CA LYS A 95 18.50 -19.99 16.33
C LYS A 95 17.91 -19.51 14.99
N PHE A 96 17.85 -18.20 14.78
CA PHE A 96 18.12 -17.67 13.43
C PHE A 96 19.58 -18.03 13.10
N GLU A 97 19.83 -19.33 12.99
CA GLU A 97 21.12 -19.92 12.71
C GLU A 97 21.42 -19.55 11.27
N TRP A 98 22.39 -18.66 11.16
CA TRP A 98 23.14 -18.28 9.97
C TRP A 98 22.46 -17.35 8.98
N ILE A 99 23.21 -16.30 8.68
CA ILE A 99 22.81 -15.08 7.99
C ILE A 99 22.46 -15.34 6.52
N ARG A 100 22.85 -16.49 5.98
CA ARG A 100 22.62 -16.86 4.57
C ARG A 100 22.58 -18.37 4.36
N ASP A 101 22.07 -19.15 5.32
CA ASP A 101 21.94 -20.58 5.07
C ASP A 101 20.78 -20.83 4.11
N PRO A 102 21.02 -21.49 2.95
CA PRO A 102 19.96 -21.84 2.03
C PRO A 102 18.92 -22.72 2.72
N PHE A 103 17.67 -22.25 2.77
CA PHE A 103 16.58 -23.04 3.32
C PHE A 103 15.84 -23.78 2.20
N VAL A 104 15.72 -25.09 2.36
CA VAL A 104 14.92 -25.93 1.46
C VAL A 104 13.50 -26.02 2.01
N LEU A 105 12.51 -25.68 1.19
CA LEU A 105 11.11 -25.82 1.59
C LEU A 105 10.78 -27.29 1.86
N PRO A 106 9.99 -27.60 2.89
CA PRO A 106 9.58 -28.97 3.18
C PRO A 106 8.75 -29.52 2.01
N GLY A 107 9.00 -30.76 1.60
CA GLY A 107 8.19 -31.47 0.62
C GLY A 107 7.24 -32.48 1.28
N PRO A 108 6.08 -32.80 0.67
CA PRO A 108 5.30 -32.01 -0.29
C PRO A 108 4.58 -30.83 0.40
N LEU A 109 4.44 -29.70 -0.30
CA LEU A 109 3.77 -28.51 0.23
C LEU A 109 2.25 -28.65 0.11
N ASP A 110 1.53 -28.50 1.22
CA ASP A 110 0.07 -28.38 1.18
C ASP A 110 -0.37 -27.16 0.36
N ARG A 111 -1.51 -27.27 -0.33
CA ARG A 111 -2.05 -26.22 -1.20
C ARG A 111 -2.27 -24.91 -0.44
N ARG A 112 -2.73 -24.96 0.81
CA ARG A 112 -2.97 -23.75 1.61
C ARG A 112 -1.66 -23.09 2.02
N LEU A 113 -0.66 -23.89 2.36
CA LEU A 113 0.69 -23.41 2.66
C LEU A 113 1.29 -22.71 1.44
N ALA A 114 1.35 -23.38 0.29
CA ALA A 114 1.90 -22.82 -0.95
C ALA A 114 1.18 -21.53 -1.39
N SER A 115 -0.15 -21.51 -1.35
CA SER A 115 -0.93 -20.31 -1.67
C SER A 115 -0.63 -19.14 -0.71
N THR A 116 -0.49 -19.43 0.59
CA THR A 116 -0.20 -18.39 1.59
C THR A 116 1.20 -17.82 1.43
N LEU A 117 2.21 -18.67 1.20
CA LEU A 117 3.58 -18.25 0.95
C LEU A 117 3.67 -17.42 -0.33
N SER A 118 3.12 -17.93 -1.44
CA SER A 118 3.10 -17.25 -2.74
C SER A 118 2.44 -15.87 -2.67
N ARG A 119 1.27 -15.77 -2.03
CA ARG A 119 0.55 -14.51 -1.86
C ARG A 119 1.33 -13.51 -1.01
N THR A 120 1.89 -13.96 0.11
CA THR A 120 2.66 -13.08 1.00
C THR A 120 3.91 -12.56 0.29
N HIS A 121 4.61 -13.42 -0.45
CA HIS A 121 5.79 -12.99 -1.19
C HIS A 121 5.44 -12.05 -2.35
N GLY A 122 4.34 -12.29 -3.08
CA GLY A 122 3.88 -11.36 -4.11
C GLY A 122 3.56 -9.96 -3.58
N ILE A 123 3.02 -9.85 -2.35
CA ILE A 123 2.83 -8.56 -1.67
C ILE A 123 4.17 -7.90 -1.35
N ILE A 124 5.13 -8.67 -0.85
CA ILE A 124 6.49 -8.18 -0.57
C ILE A 124 7.15 -7.66 -1.85
N GLN A 125 7.10 -8.41 -2.96
CA GLN A 125 7.63 -7.98 -4.26
C GLN A 125 6.96 -6.71 -4.79
N HIS A 126 5.66 -6.51 -4.53
CA HIS A 126 4.98 -5.25 -4.85
C HIS A 126 5.55 -4.08 -4.06
N PHE A 127 5.68 -4.22 -2.74
CA PHE A 127 6.23 -3.16 -1.89
C PHE A 127 7.72 -2.92 -2.11
N THR A 128 8.51 -3.94 -2.44
CA THR A 128 9.92 -3.79 -2.80
C THR A 128 10.07 -2.86 -4.01
N ARG A 129 9.23 -3.04 -5.05
CA ARG A 129 9.24 -2.16 -6.24
C ARG A 129 8.84 -0.73 -5.92
N ASP A 130 7.79 -0.53 -5.12
CA ASP A 130 7.36 0.82 -4.72
C ASP A 130 8.43 1.51 -3.86
N LEU A 131 9.03 0.79 -2.89
CA LEU A 131 10.13 1.28 -2.06
C LEU A 131 11.36 1.69 -2.89
N LEU A 132 11.73 0.90 -3.90
CA LEU A 132 12.83 1.19 -4.84
C LEU A 132 12.57 2.43 -5.70
N SER A 133 11.31 2.74 -6.00
CA SER A 133 10.97 3.96 -6.74
C SER A 133 11.05 5.23 -5.89
N GLU A 134 10.79 5.13 -4.58
CA GLU A 134 10.68 6.29 -3.69
C GLU A 134 11.98 6.60 -2.93
N THR A 135 12.73 5.57 -2.52
CA THR A 135 13.74 5.72 -1.46
C THR A 135 15.15 6.09 -1.97
N PRO A 136 15.69 5.47 -3.04
CA PRO A 136 17.00 5.85 -3.59
C PRO A 136 17.13 7.33 -3.99
N PRO A 137 16.11 7.99 -4.58
CA PRO A 137 16.18 9.43 -4.85
C PRO A 137 16.37 10.28 -3.59
N LEU A 138 15.81 9.85 -2.45
CA LEU A 138 15.98 10.52 -1.17
C LEU A 138 17.40 10.29 -0.61
N ALA A 139 17.93 9.07 -0.73
CA ALA A 139 19.31 8.77 -0.34
C ALA A 139 20.31 9.64 -1.12
N ARG A 140 20.13 9.77 -2.44
CA ARG A 140 20.94 10.67 -3.28
C ARG A 140 20.82 12.12 -2.82
N ARG A 141 19.60 12.62 -2.57
CA ARG A 141 19.37 14.02 -2.17
C ARG A 141 19.99 14.37 -0.82
N TYR A 142 19.81 13.52 0.20
CA TYR A 142 20.17 13.87 1.58
C TYR A 142 21.52 13.31 2.02
N LEU A 143 21.97 12.21 1.42
CA LEU A 143 23.24 11.57 1.78
C LEU A 143 24.29 11.71 0.68
N ASN A 144 23.93 12.18 -0.51
CA ASN A 144 24.85 12.21 -1.66
C ASN A 144 25.52 10.85 -1.90
N LEU A 145 24.77 9.77 -1.63
CA LEU A 145 25.21 8.40 -1.84
C LEU A 145 24.48 7.84 -3.05
N ASP A 146 25.27 7.33 -4.00
CA ASP A 146 24.76 6.66 -5.17
C ASP A 146 24.77 5.14 -5.01
N ARG A 147 23.76 4.52 -5.61
CA ARG A 147 23.68 3.06 -5.72
C ARG A 147 24.45 2.61 -6.96
N PRO A 148 25.09 1.44 -6.91
CA PRO A 148 25.93 0.93 -8.01
C PRO A 148 25.14 0.56 -9.27
N GLY A 149 23.81 0.61 -9.25
CA GLY A 149 22.97 0.36 -10.42
C GLY A 149 21.50 0.74 -10.26
N PRO A 150 20.72 0.69 -11.37
CA PRO A 150 19.29 1.01 -11.37
C PRO A 150 18.41 -0.07 -10.72
N GLY A 151 18.87 -1.33 -10.68
CA GLY A 151 18.17 -2.47 -10.09
C GLY A 151 18.50 -2.69 -8.61
N CYS A 152 17.79 -3.62 -7.96
CA CYS A 152 18.10 -4.08 -6.61
C CYS A 152 19.19 -5.17 -6.68
N THR A 153 20.27 -5.05 -5.90
CA THR A 153 21.23 -6.15 -5.75
C THR A 153 20.56 -7.29 -4.97
N ALA A 154 21.09 -8.51 -5.09
CA ALA A 154 20.58 -9.66 -4.33
C ALA A 154 20.65 -9.44 -2.80
N ASP A 155 21.68 -8.70 -2.35
CA ASP A 155 21.88 -8.39 -0.93
C ASP A 155 20.91 -7.32 -0.43
N GLU A 156 20.63 -6.28 -1.24
CA GLU A 156 19.60 -5.28 -0.95
C GLU A 156 18.21 -5.93 -0.91
N GLU A 157 17.89 -6.77 -1.90
CA GLU A 157 16.63 -7.50 -1.97
C GLU A 157 16.45 -8.39 -0.74
N PHE A 158 17.50 -9.11 -0.35
CA PHE A 158 17.50 -9.91 0.86
C PHE A 158 17.22 -9.06 2.11
N ARG A 159 17.89 -7.92 2.31
CA ARG A 159 17.67 -7.04 3.47
C ARG A 159 16.23 -6.51 3.52
N ILE A 160 15.69 -6.09 2.37
CA ILE A 160 14.32 -5.59 2.25
C ILE A 160 13.31 -6.70 2.57
N HIS A 161 13.45 -7.86 1.93
CA HIS A 161 12.55 -9.00 2.12
C HIS A 161 12.60 -9.52 3.56
N ARG A 162 13.79 -9.65 4.14
CA ARG A 162 13.98 -10.02 5.54
C ARG A 162 13.24 -9.06 6.47
N ALA A 163 13.41 -7.75 6.27
CA ALA A 163 12.74 -6.74 7.08
C ALA A 163 11.21 -6.78 6.93
N MET A 164 10.67 -6.96 5.71
CA MET A 164 9.22 -7.08 5.49
C MET A 164 8.62 -8.36 6.09
N TYR A 165 9.31 -9.50 6.01
CA TYR A 165 8.86 -10.72 6.69
C TYR A 165 8.92 -10.58 8.21
N ARG A 166 9.98 -9.97 8.76
CA ARG A 166 10.06 -9.66 10.21
C ARG A 166 8.92 -8.74 10.64
N PHE A 167 8.55 -7.75 9.82
CA PHE A 167 7.36 -6.92 10.06
C PHE A 167 6.07 -7.74 10.08
N GLN A 168 5.87 -8.67 9.13
CA GLN A 168 4.68 -9.52 9.11
C GLN A 168 4.62 -10.48 10.32
N ILE A 169 5.77 -11.05 10.72
CA ILE A 169 5.88 -11.89 11.92
C ILE A 169 5.50 -11.08 13.16
N TYR A 170 6.01 -9.86 13.29
CA TYR A 170 5.62 -8.92 14.34
C TYR A 170 4.09 -8.70 14.35
N CYS A 171 3.49 -8.40 13.20
CA CYS A 171 2.04 -8.21 13.11
C CYS A 171 1.27 -9.47 13.54
N ASN A 172 1.69 -10.65 13.10
CA ASN A 172 1.01 -11.91 13.43
C ASN A 172 1.02 -12.23 14.94
N LEU A 173 2.10 -11.87 15.64
CA LEU A 173 2.27 -12.17 17.06
C LEU A 173 1.51 -11.18 17.96
N PHE A 174 1.41 -9.91 17.54
CA PHE A 174 0.98 -8.82 18.42
C PHE A 174 -0.33 -8.14 17.98
N ASN A 175 -0.99 -8.64 16.94
CA ASN A 175 -2.33 -8.21 16.56
C ASN A 175 -3.39 -8.87 17.46
N HIS A 176 -3.64 -8.30 18.65
CA HIS A 176 -4.66 -8.80 19.58
C HIS A 176 -5.73 -7.73 19.88
N GLU A 177 -7.00 -8.15 20.00
CA GLU A 177 -8.14 -7.25 20.20
C GLU A 177 -8.41 -6.89 21.69
N GLY A 178 -7.61 -7.46 22.61
CA GLY A 178 -7.80 -7.32 24.05
C GLY A 178 -7.29 -5.98 24.62
N ASN A 179 -7.99 -5.43 25.61
CA ASN A 179 -7.52 -4.28 26.38
C ASN A 179 -6.26 -4.67 27.17
N SER A 180 -5.07 -4.39 26.64
CA SER A 180 -3.84 -4.60 27.40
C SER A 180 -3.79 -3.65 28.58
N THR A 181 -3.64 -4.22 29.79
CA THR A 181 -3.24 -3.41 30.95
C THR A 181 -1.90 -2.76 30.66
N ARG A 182 -1.60 -1.63 31.32
CA ARG A 182 -0.30 -0.97 31.19
C ARG A 182 0.86 -1.95 31.47
N ALA A 183 0.70 -2.83 32.46
CA ALA A 183 1.65 -3.90 32.77
C ALA A 183 1.79 -4.94 31.65
N GLY A 184 0.69 -5.33 30.99
CA GLY A 184 0.71 -6.20 29.82
C GLY A 184 1.48 -5.60 28.65
N ILE A 185 1.26 -4.31 28.35
CA ILE A 185 2.01 -3.58 27.31
C ILE A 185 3.52 -3.58 27.62
N TYR A 186 3.90 -3.39 28.89
CA TYR A 186 5.31 -3.44 29.31
C TYR A 186 5.93 -4.82 29.15
N ARG A 187 5.25 -5.88 29.59
CA ARG A 187 5.74 -7.27 29.41
C ARG A 187 5.88 -7.64 27.94
N MET A 188 4.94 -7.17 27.12
CA MET A 188 4.98 -7.36 25.68
C MET A 188 6.15 -6.64 25.01
N GLN A 189 6.41 -5.40 25.40
CA GLN A 189 7.58 -4.67 24.92
C GLN A 189 8.89 -5.32 25.35
N LEU A 190 8.95 -5.89 26.56
CA LEU A 190 10.12 -6.64 27.02
C LEU A 190 10.34 -7.90 26.19
N LEU A 191 9.28 -8.66 25.92
CA LEU A 191 9.34 -9.87 25.10
C LEU A 191 9.80 -9.56 23.67
N LEU A 192 9.27 -8.49 23.07
CA LEU A 192 9.69 -7.96 21.77
C LEU A 192 11.18 -7.64 21.75
N ASN A 193 11.64 -6.90 22.75
CA ASN A 193 13.04 -6.50 22.83
C ASN A 193 13.98 -7.69 22.99
N VAL A 194 13.60 -8.69 23.79
CA VAL A 194 14.47 -9.84 24.05
C VAL A 194 14.46 -10.84 22.90
N LEU A 195 13.29 -11.13 22.31
CA LEU A 195 13.15 -12.24 21.35
C LEU A 195 13.14 -11.81 19.88
N ILE A 196 12.71 -10.58 19.56
CA ILE A 196 12.58 -10.09 18.17
C ILE A 196 13.72 -9.13 17.81
N PHE A 197 14.13 -8.26 18.73
CA PHE A 197 15.19 -7.27 18.48
C PHE A 197 16.55 -7.70 19.03
N GLY A 198 16.61 -8.33 20.20
CA GLY A 198 17.85 -8.68 20.89
C GLY A 198 18.72 -9.71 20.19
N ASN A 199 18.13 -10.50 19.28
CA ASN A 199 18.84 -11.49 18.48
C ASN A 199 19.49 -10.91 17.21
N PHE A 200 19.31 -9.61 16.93
CA PHE A 200 19.80 -8.99 15.69
C PHE A 200 20.67 -7.77 15.99
N ALA A 201 21.62 -7.52 15.08
CA ALA A 201 22.43 -6.32 15.16
C ALA A 201 21.58 -5.04 15.07
N PRO A 202 22.01 -3.92 15.69
CA PRO A 202 21.28 -2.65 15.65
C PRO A 202 20.94 -2.17 14.23
N TRP A 203 21.85 -2.30 13.26
CA TRP A 203 21.59 -1.90 11.87
C TRP A 203 20.58 -2.82 11.18
N VAL A 204 20.54 -4.11 11.51
CA VAL A 204 19.50 -5.05 11.04
C VAL A 204 18.13 -4.71 11.66
N ASN A 205 18.10 -4.21 12.89
CA ASN A 205 16.88 -3.65 13.48
C ASN A 205 16.49 -2.30 12.84
N GLU A 206 17.44 -1.48 12.44
CA GLU A 206 17.18 -0.24 11.69
C GLU A 206 16.57 -0.53 10.31
N GLN A 207 16.91 -1.64 9.65
CA GLN A 207 16.25 -2.04 8.38
C GLN A 207 14.75 -2.27 8.58
N LEU A 208 14.39 -3.00 9.65
CA LEU A 208 12.99 -3.16 10.04
C LEU A 208 12.35 -1.80 10.38
N GLY A 209 13.09 -0.90 11.00
CA GLY A 209 12.68 0.49 11.20
C GLY A 209 12.40 1.26 9.90
N CYS A 210 13.26 1.10 8.88
CA CYS A 210 13.06 1.73 7.57
C CYS A 210 11.78 1.22 6.90
N ILE A 211 11.56 -0.09 6.93
CA ILE A 211 10.35 -0.72 6.41
C ILE A 211 9.10 -0.29 7.20
N HIS A 212 9.22 -0.15 8.52
CA HIS A 212 8.13 0.32 9.36
C HIS A 212 7.73 1.77 9.02
N ASP A 213 8.70 2.69 8.89
CA ASP A 213 8.46 4.09 8.50
C ASP A 213 7.90 4.19 7.06
N TYR A 214 8.33 3.30 6.17
CA TYR A 214 7.75 3.16 4.84
C TYR A 214 6.28 2.75 4.89
N PHE A 215 5.93 1.70 5.64
CA PHE A 215 4.54 1.26 5.77
C PHE A 215 3.65 2.28 6.48
N GLU A 216 4.18 3.03 7.44
CA GLU A 216 3.44 4.14 8.05
C GLU A 216 3.08 5.21 7.02
N ARG A 217 3.94 5.48 6.04
CA ARG A 217 3.63 6.40 4.92
C ARG A 217 2.58 5.80 3.97
N VAL A 218 2.69 4.52 3.63
CA VAL A 218 1.66 3.82 2.83
C VAL A 218 0.30 3.94 3.51
N LEU A 219 0.25 3.72 4.83
CA LEU A 219 -0.95 3.93 5.63
C LEU A 219 -1.42 5.39 5.57
N ALA A 220 -0.53 6.34 5.82
CA ALA A 220 -0.84 7.76 5.89
C ALA A 220 -1.49 8.30 4.60
N ARG A 221 -1.05 7.83 3.42
CA ARG A 221 -1.61 8.23 2.11
C ARG A 221 -3.13 8.08 2.03
N ALA A 222 -3.69 7.06 2.67
CA ALA A 222 -5.13 6.82 2.70
C ALA A 222 -5.78 7.21 4.04
N PHE A 223 -5.11 6.92 5.16
CA PHE A 223 -5.65 7.10 6.51
C PHE A 223 -5.77 8.56 6.93
N ASP A 224 -4.78 9.39 6.62
CA ASP A 224 -4.68 10.73 7.23
C ASP A 224 -5.86 11.61 6.85
N GLU A 225 -6.28 11.57 5.60
CA GLU A 225 -7.45 12.31 5.13
C GLU A 225 -8.76 11.75 5.72
N VAL A 226 -8.89 10.42 5.87
CA VAL A 226 -10.10 9.85 6.50
C VAL A 226 -10.20 10.30 7.96
N ALA A 227 -9.13 10.14 8.72
CA ALA A 227 -9.10 10.48 10.12
C ALA A 227 -9.15 12.01 10.36
N ALA A 228 -8.69 12.82 9.39
CA ALA A 228 -8.84 14.27 9.43
C ALA A 228 -10.30 14.73 9.38
N HIS A 229 -11.16 14.01 8.66
CA HIS A 229 -12.54 14.44 8.38
C HIS A 229 -13.63 13.59 9.06
N ASP A 230 -13.33 12.36 9.49
CA ASP A 230 -14.33 11.49 10.12
C ASP A 230 -14.73 11.98 11.53
N ILE A 231 -16.05 12.09 11.77
CA ILE A 231 -16.63 12.59 13.02
C ILE A 231 -16.35 11.64 14.19
N GLN A 232 -16.49 10.33 13.97
CA GLN A 232 -16.33 9.33 15.02
C GLN A 232 -14.85 9.19 15.41
N LEU A 233 -13.95 9.09 14.45
CA LEU A 233 -12.50 9.07 14.72
C LEU A 233 -12.05 10.37 15.42
N GLY A 234 -12.63 11.51 15.05
CA GLY A 234 -12.42 12.78 15.73
C GLY A 234 -12.90 12.76 17.19
N ALA A 235 -14.09 12.25 17.46
CA ALA A 235 -14.67 12.14 18.79
C ALA A 235 -13.83 11.26 19.73
N GLU A 236 -13.26 10.19 19.18
CA GLU A 236 -12.36 9.25 19.85
C GLU A 236 -10.92 9.75 20.00
N SER A 237 -10.64 10.97 19.54
CA SER A 237 -9.31 11.58 19.60
C SER A 237 -8.23 10.78 18.87
N VAL A 238 -8.59 10.21 17.71
CA VAL A 238 -7.66 9.48 16.85
C VAL A 238 -6.61 10.44 16.31
N ASN A 239 -5.35 10.09 16.54
CA ASN A 239 -4.20 10.86 16.09
C ASN A 239 -3.78 10.45 14.68
N TRP A 240 -3.94 11.36 13.73
CA TRP A 240 -3.64 11.14 12.32
C TRP A 240 -2.44 11.93 11.82
N LEU A 241 -1.98 12.95 12.55
CA LEU A 241 -0.91 13.85 12.10
C LEU A 241 0.47 13.47 12.62
N THR A 242 0.59 12.95 13.83
CA THR A 242 1.91 12.55 14.34
C THR A 242 2.37 11.28 13.65
N ILE A 243 3.67 11.15 13.41
CA ILE A 243 4.29 9.94 12.86
C ILE A 243 5.14 9.22 13.92
N GLY A 244 5.50 7.98 13.64
CA GLY A 244 6.45 7.20 14.41
C GLY A 244 5.85 6.56 15.66
N ARG A 245 6.73 6.18 16.59
CA ARG A 245 6.38 5.38 17.77
C ARG A 245 5.37 6.07 18.70
N ASP A 246 5.30 7.39 18.71
CA ASP A 246 4.38 8.13 19.57
C ASP A 246 2.93 8.19 19.04
N ASN A 247 2.64 7.59 17.88
CA ASN A 247 1.27 7.50 17.34
C ASN A 247 0.64 6.10 17.52
N PRO A 248 0.04 5.78 18.69
CA PRO A 248 -0.54 4.46 18.91
C PRO A 248 -1.66 4.10 17.93
N HIS A 249 -2.34 5.06 17.31
CA HIS A 249 -3.42 4.74 16.36
C HIS A 249 -2.86 4.21 15.04
N LYS A 250 -1.85 4.89 14.47
CA LYS A 250 -1.17 4.39 13.26
C LYS A 250 -0.48 3.05 13.51
N GLN A 251 0.17 2.88 14.67
CA GLN A 251 0.75 1.59 15.07
C GLN A 251 -0.30 0.46 15.05
N GLY A 252 -1.55 0.74 15.42
CA GLY A 252 -2.61 -0.26 15.48
C GLY A 252 -3.08 -0.72 14.11
N TYR A 253 -3.20 0.21 13.17
CA TYR A 253 -3.51 -0.16 11.78
C TYR A 253 -2.35 -0.90 11.10
N LEU A 254 -1.11 -0.59 11.47
CA LEU A 254 0.06 -1.31 10.97
C LEU A 254 0.07 -2.78 11.40
N LEU A 255 -0.43 -3.10 12.60
CA LEU A 255 -0.54 -4.48 13.09
C LEU A 255 -1.51 -5.36 12.29
N LEU A 256 -2.36 -4.78 11.45
CA LEU A 256 -3.18 -5.55 10.50
C LEU A 256 -2.33 -6.22 9.39
N GLY A 257 -1.05 -5.85 9.29
CA GLY A 257 -0.05 -6.52 8.47
C GLY A 257 -0.09 -6.19 6.98
N LEU A 258 0.79 -6.86 6.23
CA LEU A 258 0.99 -6.66 4.80
C LEU A 258 -0.29 -6.86 3.96
N PRO A 259 -1.17 -7.85 4.22
CA PRO A 259 -2.40 -7.99 3.43
C PRO A 259 -3.37 -6.81 3.56
N PHE A 260 -3.41 -6.16 4.72
CA PHE A 260 -4.20 -4.94 4.91
C PHE A 260 -3.57 -3.77 4.16
N LEU A 261 -2.26 -3.56 4.36
CA LEU A 261 -1.52 -2.48 3.70
C LEU A 261 -1.53 -2.60 2.18
N TYR A 262 -1.47 -3.82 1.65
CA TYR A 262 -1.54 -4.06 0.21
C TYR A 262 -2.91 -3.71 -0.38
N ARG A 263 -4.00 -4.09 0.30
CA ARG A 263 -5.34 -3.65 -0.11
C ARG A 263 -5.48 -2.13 -0.07
N LEU A 264 -4.82 -1.50 0.91
CA LEU A 264 -4.81 -0.05 1.03
C LEU A 264 -3.98 0.61 -0.09
N SER A 265 -2.82 0.07 -0.47
CA SER A 265 -1.98 0.61 -1.53
C SER A 265 -2.62 0.49 -2.93
N LEU A 266 -3.44 -0.55 -3.14
CA LEU A 266 -4.20 -0.72 -4.38
C LEU A 266 -5.45 0.17 -4.46
N ALA A 267 -5.90 0.75 -3.35
CA ALA A 267 -7.06 1.62 -3.35
C ALA A 267 -6.72 2.93 -4.09
N ARG A 268 -7.30 3.14 -5.28
CA ARG A 268 -7.08 4.36 -6.06
C ARG A 268 -7.58 5.60 -5.28
N PRO A 269 -6.85 6.73 -5.30
CA PRO A 269 -7.42 8.01 -4.90
C PRO A 269 -8.49 8.39 -5.93
N MET A 270 -9.78 8.13 -5.62
CA MET A 270 -10.88 8.68 -6.41
C MET A 270 -10.98 10.19 -6.14
N PRO A 271 -11.15 11.05 -7.15
CA PRO A 271 -11.20 12.51 -6.98
C PRO A 271 -12.44 13.04 -6.23
N THR A 272 -13.40 12.19 -5.86
CA THR A 272 -14.72 12.64 -5.37
C THR A 272 -15.18 11.87 -4.14
N ALA A 273 -15.81 12.62 -3.23
CA ALA A 273 -16.25 12.36 -1.86
C ALA A 273 -17.01 11.05 -1.54
N SER A 274 -17.16 10.09 -2.44
CA SER A 274 -17.75 8.76 -2.15
C SER A 274 -16.69 7.80 -1.62
N ARG A 275 -16.07 8.16 -0.50
CA ARG A 275 -15.14 7.31 0.23
C ARG A 275 -15.91 6.22 0.99
N SER A 276 -16.22 5.10 0.34
CA SER A 276 -16.51 3.83 1.03
C SER A 276 -15.19 3.17 1.44
N TYR A 277 -14.43 3.81 2.35
CA TYR A 277 -13.40 3.04 3.03
C TYR A 277 -14.10 1.97 3.85
N ALA A 278 -13.59 0.74 3.78
CA ALA A 278 -13.95 -0.29 4.74
C ALA A 278 -13.90 0.34 6.15
N PRO A 279 -14.90 0.11 7.01
CA PRO A 279 -15.02 0.79 8.29
C PRO A 279 -13.72 0.62 9.07
N MET A 280 -12.92 1.70 9.10
CA MET A 280 -11.71 1.76 9.90
C MET A 280 -12.17 2.04 11.33
N ALA A 281 -12.61 0.97 12.01
CA ALA A 281 -12.84 1.05 13.44
C ALA A 281 -11.53 1.54 14.11
N PRO A 282 -11.61 2.46 15.08
CA PRO A 282 -10.44 2.96 15.76
C PRO A 282 -9.72 1.81 16.49
N PRO A 283 -8.42 1.60 16.25
CA PRO A 283 -7.69 0.53 16.90
C PRO A 283 -7.60 0.84 18.40
N ARG A 284 -7.94 -0.14 19.23
CA ARG A 284 -7.71 -0.08 20.68
C ARG A 284 -6.21 -0.03 20.93
N ARG A 285 -5.78 0.81 21.88
CA ARG A 285 -4.36 1.18 22.15
C ARG A 285 -3.40 -0.01 22.01
N PRO A 286 -2.74 -0.16 20.86
CA PRO A 286 -1.85 -1.28 20.58
C PRO A 286 -0.49 -1.08 21.28
N PRO A 287 0.37 -2.12 21.29
CA PRO A 287 1.78 -1.91 21.57
C PRO A 287 2.35 -0.82 20.67
N VAL A 288 3.28 -0.05 21.23
CA VAL A 288 4.06 0.92 20.47
C VAL A 288 5.26 0.19 19.89
N PHE A 289 5.48 0.28 18.58
CA PHE A 289 6.71 -0.23 17.96
C PHE A 289 7.93 0.44 18.63
N ALA A 290 8.85 -0.38 19.14
CA ALA A 290 10.17 0.05 19.65
C ALA A 290 10.16 1.15 20.75
N ARG A 291 9.38 0.99 21.83
CA ARG A 291 9.28 2.04 22.88
C ARG A 291 10.40 2.03 23.94
N PHE A 292 11.24 1.00 24.05
CA PHE A 292 12.17 0.89 25.18
C PHE A 292 13.59 1.34 24.87
N GLU A 293 14.09 2.21 25.75
CA GLU A 293 15.48 2.62 25.77
C GLU A 293 16.30 1.64 26.62
N TRP A 294 17.37 1.04 26.07
CA TRP A 294 18.23 0.14 26.85
C TRP A 294 19.36 0.94 27.52
N PRO A 295 19.49 0.93 28.86
CA PRO A 295 20.68 1.41 29.54
C PRO A 295 21.74 0.31 29.53
N LEU A 296 22.67 0.34 28.56
CA LEU A 296 23.91 -0.45 28.65
C LEU A 296 24.89 0.32 29.53
N LYS A 297 25.64 -0.37 30.39
CA LYS A 297 26.86 0.21 31.00
C LYS A 297 27.94 0.29 29.92
N VAL A 298 27.95 1.42 29.23
CA VAL A 298 28.79 1.74 28.04
C VAL A 298 30.27 1.42 28.27
N ASP A 299 30.78 1.70 29.47
CA ASP A 299 32.19 1.55 29.83
C ASP A 299 32.71 0.10 29.79
N GLN A 300 31.81 -0.89 29.84
CA GLN A 300 32.16 -2.32 29.74
C GLN A 300 32.29 -2.73 28.26
N VAL A 301 31.38 -2.25 27.41
CA VAL A 301 31.31 -2.58 25.98
C VAL A 301 32.46 -1.96 25.20
N GLU A 302 32.84 -0.71 25.52
CA GLU A 302 33.99 -0.04 24.90
C GLU A 302 35.32 -0.77 25.15
N ARG A 303 35.47 -1.37 26.33
CA ARG A 303 36.69 -2.11 26.72
C ARG A 303 36.81 -3.41 25.94
N ASP A 304 35.73 -4.17 25.85
CA ASP A 304 35.70 -5.48 25.19
C ASP A 304 35.87 -5.38 23.66
N VAL A 305 35.30 -4.35 23.02
CA VAL A 305 35.48 -4.10 21.57
C VAL A 305 36.92 -3.66 21.25
N ARG A 306 37.52 -2.83 22.12
CA ARG A 306 38.89 -2.34 21.93
C ARG A 306 39.94 -3.42 22.12
N GLU A 307 39.71 -4.36 23.04
CA GLU A 307 40.65 -5.46 23.35
C GLU A 307 40.54 -6.65 22.40
N ARG A 308 39.35 -6.93 21.83
CA ARG A 308 39.10 -8.19 21.09
C ARG A 308 38.85 -8.03 19.59
N GLY A 309 38.73 -6.81 19.07
CA GLY A 309 38.56 -6.56 17.63
C GLY A 309 37.25 -7.06 17.00
N GLU A 310 36.40 -7.75 17.76
CA GLU A 310 35.11 -8.29 17.35
C GLU A 310 33.96 -7.64 18.12
N LEU A 311 32.85 -7.39 17.42
CA LEU A 311 31.62 -6.83 17.99
C LEU A 311 30.89 -7.89 18.82
N ALA A 312 31.34 -8.12 20.05
CA ALA A 312 30.60 -8.92 21.02
C ALA A 312 29.34 -8.14 21.46
N LEU A 313 28.15 -8.55 21.00
CA LEU A 313 26.89 -8.05 21.55
C LEU A 313 26.72 -8.62 22.97
N VAL A 314 26.94 -7.80 23.98
CA VAL A 314 26.78 -8.17 25.39
C VAL A 314 25.29 -8.16 25.73
N MET A 315 24.67 -9.35 25.80
CA MET A 315 23.35 -9.51 26.43
C MET A 315 23.51 -9.71 27.93
N VAL A 316 23.20 -8.68 28.72
CA VAL A 316 23.17 -8.76 30.20
C VAL A 316 21.88 -9.44 30.65
N TRP A 317 21.99 -10.69 31.09
CA TRP A 317 21.18 -11.20 32.19
C TRP A 317 22.03 -11.21 33.46
N GLY A 318 21.38 -11.19 34.63
CA GLY A 318 22.10 -11.27 35.90
C GLY A 318 23.11 -12.43 35.89
N ARG A 319 24.36 -12.12 36.26
CA ARG A 319 25.55 -12.99 36.42
C ARG A 319 25.96 -13.93 35.28
N ASP A 320 25.08 -14.34 34.37
CA ASP A 320 25.39 -15.22 33.25
C ASP A 320 25.33 -14.45 31.92
N VAL A 321 26.51 -14.19 31.39
CA VAL A 321 26.75 -13.52 30.10
C VAL A 321 26.50 -14.53 28.98
N LEU A 322 25.42 -14.36 28.22
CA LEU A 322 25.33 -15.02 26.92
C LEU A 322 26.17 -14.21 25.94
N LEU A 323 27.37 -14.73 25.66
CA LEU A 323 28.21 -14.32 24.55
C LEU A 323 27.37 -14.41 23.27
N ALA A 324 26.97 -13.28 22.67
CA ALA A 324 26.47 -13.30 21.31
C ALA A 324 27.68 -13.46 20.37
N SER A 325 28.16 -14.70 20.22
CA SER A 325 29.09 -15.14 19.18
C SER A 325 28.45 -15.16 17.78
N HIS A 326 27.23 -14.60 17.63
CA HIS A 326 26.33 -14.82 16.49
C HIS A 326 25.61 -13.52 16.07
N VAL A 327 26.37 -12.42 15.93
CA VAL A 327 25.81 -11.16 15.43
C VAL A 327 25.70 -11.23 13.91
N ASP A 328 24.53 -10.88 13.38
CA ASP A 328 24.25 -10.73 11.94
C ASP A 328 25.18 -9.67 11.30
N TRP A 329 26.40 -10.09 10.93
CA TRP A 329 27.45 -9.24 10.36
C TRP A 329 27.25 -9.08 8.85
N GLU A 330 26.49 -8.07 8.46
CA GLU A 330 26.26 -7.71 7.05
C GLU A 330 27.37 -6.83 6.44
N GLY A 331 28.61 -7.06 6.86
CA GLY A 331 29.77 -6.34 6.35
C GLY A 331 30.04 -4.99 7.01
N SER A 332 31.24 -4.48 6.76
CA SER A 332 31.79 -3.33 7.46
C SER A 332 31.19 -1.98 7.01
N ALA A 333 30.60 -1.90 5.80
CA ALA A 333 30.07 -0.65 5.24
C ALA A 333 28.78 -0.19 5.94
N LEU A 334 27.79 -1.07 6.10
CA LEU A 334 26.54 -0.76 6.82
C LEU A 334 26.79 -0.43 8.29
N LEU A 335 27.74 -1.13 8.92
CA LEU A 335 28.20 -0.80 10.26
C LEU A 335 28.81 0.60 10.32
N ARG A 336 29.73 0.95 9.41
CA ARG A 336 30.36 2.28 9.36
C ARG A 336 29.31 3.37 9.18
N MET A 337 28.33 3.15 8.31
CA MET A 337 27.22 4.06 8.09
C MET A 337 26.34 4.22 9.34
N TRP A 338 25.96 3.11 9.97
CA TRP A 338 25.20 3.14 11.21
C TRP A 338 25.98 3.82 12.34
N ARG A 339 27.28 3.55 12.49
CA ARG A 339 28.14 4.23 13.45
C ARG A 339 28.19 5.73 13.18
N ALA A 340 28.47 6.13 11.95
CA ALA A 340 28.48 7.54 11.56
C ALA A 340 27.19 8.29 11.95
N ALA A 341 26.03 7.62 11.83
CA ALA A 341 24.74 8.19 12.24
C ALA A 341 24.53 8.31 13.75
N TYR A 342 25.04 7.34 14.54
CA TYR A 342 24.75 7.22 15.97
C TYR A 342 25.94 7.57 16.89
N THR A 343 27.11 7.92 16.33
CA THR A 343 28.34 8.17 17.10
C THR A 343 28.28 9.26 18.19
N PRO A 344 27.42 10.30 18.11
CA PRO A 344 27.26 11.24 19.23
C PRO A 344 26.46 10.68 20.42
N CYS A 345 25.83 9.50 20.30
CA CYS A 345 24.74 9.06 21.18
C CYS A 345 24.91 7.66 21.80
N TRP A 346 26.11 7.06 21.74
CA TRP A 346 26.42 5.71 22.26
C TRP A 346 25.96 5.45 23.70
N ARG A 347 25.76 6.50 24.50
CA ARG A 347 25.23 6.43 25.87
C ARG A 347 23.86 5.75 25.99
N LYS A 348 23.12 5.61 24.89
CA LYS A 348 21.88 4.85 24.81
C LYS A 348 21.85 4.09 23.48
N PHE A 349 22.08 2.78 23.49
CA PHE A 349 21.87 1.95 22.29
C PHE A 349 20.36 1.92 21.99
N LEU A 350 19.93 2.76 21.05
CA LEU A 350 18.51 2.95 20.71
C LEU A 350 18.31 2.78 19.21
N PHE A 351 17.76 1.64 18.81
CA PHE A 351 17.16 1.53 17.50
C PHE A 351 15.87 2.35 17.44
N TYR A 352 15.52 2.84 16.26
CA TYR A 352 14.25 3.50 15.96
C TYR A 352 14.01 4.84 16.70
N ARG A 353 15.03 5.71 16.79
CA ARG A 353 14.84 7.07 17.31
C ARG A 353 14.16 7.97 16.26
N ASP A 354 13.13 8.69 16.68
CA ASP A 354 12.41 9.64 15.80
C ASP A 354 13.31 10.75 15.25
N GLU A 355 14.39 11.09 15.97
CA GLU A 355 15.38 12.10 15.56
C GLU A 355 16.11 11.76 14.25
N TYR A 356 16.18 10.47 13.92
CA TYR A 356 16.82 9.91 12.73
C TYR A 356 15.82 9.29 11.75
N ALA A 357 14.52 9.60 11.88
CA ALA A 357 13.50 9.11 10.95
C ALA A 357 13.78 9.50 9.49
N TRP A 358 14.45 10.63 9.26
CA TRP A 358 14.86 11.06 7.93
C TRP A 358 15.89 10.11 7.29
N LEU A 359 16.87 9.61 8.05
CA LEU A 359 17.83 8.59 7.58
C LEU A 359 17.12 7.29 7.21
N ARG A 360 16.19 6.86 8.06
CA ARG A 360 15.38 5.66 7.79
C ARG A 360 14.49 5.84 6.55
N ARG A 361 13.98 7.04 6.32
CA ARG A 361 13.25 7.37 5.09
C ARG A 361 14.13 7.30 3.84
N CYS A 362 15.43 7.54 3.97
CA CYS A 362 16.41 7.30 2.91
C CYS A 362 16.78 5.81 2.76
N GLY A 363 16.32 4.92 3.63
CA GLY A 363 16.68 3.51 3.59
C GLY A 363 18.18 3.27 3.77
N TYR A 364 18.86 4.12 4.53
CA TYR A 364 20.32 4.19 4.59
C TYR A 364 21.05 2.90 5.04
N VAL A 365 20.32 1.91 5.58
CA VAL A 365 20.82 0.58 5.96
C VAL A 365 20.31 -0.56 5.06
N LEU A 366 19.54 -0.22 4.01
CA LEU A 366 19.00 -1.16 3.03
C LEU A 366 19.90 -1.28 1.79
N TRP A 367 20.57 -0.19 1.42
CA TRP A 367 21.30 -0.05 0.15
C TRP A 367 22.75 -0.48 0.24
N ASP A 368 23.25 -1.05 -0.86
CA ASP A 368 24.68 -1.09 -1.10
C ASP A 368 25.08 0.29 -1.64
N PHE A 369 26.10 0.89 -1.05
CA PHE A 369 26.62 2.17 -1.52
C PHE A 369 27.84 1.91 -2.38
N ASP A 370 27.91 2.58 -3.53
CA ASP A 370 29.08 2.53 -4.38
C ASP A 370 30.20 3.33 -3.70
N ASP A 371 31.34 2.67 -3.45
CA ASP A 371 32.51 3.32 -2.85
C ASP A 371 33.25 4.19 -3.88
N GLY A 372 32.84 4.17 -5.16
CA GLY A 372 33.53 4.82 -6.26
C GLY A 372 34.84 4.11 -6.56
N GLU A 373 34.97 3.51 -7.75
CA GLU A 373 36.18 2.79 -8.16
C GLU A 373 37.46 3.62 -7.91
N GLY A 374 38.27 3.19 -6.93
CA GLY A 374 39.67 3.62 -6.80
C GLY A 374 40.10 4.23 -5.46
N THR A 375 39.21 4.51 -4.51
CA THR A 375 39.62 4.99 -3.17
C THR A 375 38.84 4.28 -2.09
N THR A 376 39.55 3.86 -1.04
CA THR A 376 39.05 3.27 0.20
C THR A 376 37.65 3.77 0.57
N ALA A 377 36.72 2.83 0.83
CA ALA A 377 35.38 3.12 1.37
C ALA A 377 35.38 4.34 2.30
N PRO A 378 34.39 5.25 2.18
CA PRO A 378 34.41 6.52 2.88
C PRO A 378 34.65 6.30 4.37
N SER A 379 35.66 6.98 4.89
CA SER A 379 36.02 6.90 6.31
C SER A 379 34.80 7.22 7.17
N GLU A 380 34.74 6.66 8.39
CA GLU A 380 33.63 6.92 9.32
C GLU A 380 33.43 8.43 9.58
N ALA A 381 34.52 9.21 9.54
CA ALA A 381 34.47 10.66 9.64
C ALA A 381 33.82 11.33 8.41
N GLY A 382 34.08 10.84 7.21
CA GLY A 382 33.44 11.31 5.98
C GLY A 382 31.94 11.02 5.96
N LEU A 383 31.55 9.79 6.32
CA LEU A 383 30.13 9.42 6.46
C LEU A 383 29.42 10.25 7.52
N ARG A 384 30.11 10.58 8.61
CA ARG A 384 29.56 11.43 9.66
C ARG A 384 29.29 12.85 9.16
N ALA A 385 30.22 13.43 8.41
CA ALA A 385 30.01 14.76 7.81
C ALA A 385 28.81 14.77 6.86
N ILE A 386 28.65 13.71 6.06
CA ILE A 386 27.48 13.51 5.19
C ILE A 386 26.17 13.48 6.02
N VAL A 387 26.13 12.68 7.09
CA VAL A 387 24.94 12.60 7.95
C VAL A 387 24.64 13.94 8.63
N GLU A 388 25.66 14.64 9.12
CA GLU A 388 25.50 15.96 9.76
C GLU A 388 24.97 17.00 8.77
N GLU A 389 25.41 16.99 7.51
CA GLU A 389 24.90 17.89 6.48
C GLU A 389 23.47 17.54 6.05
N GLY A 390 23.21 16.26 5.78
CA GLY A 390 21.86 15.76 5.48
C GLY A 390 20.85 16.08 6.59
N MET A 391 21.29 16.04 7.85
CA MET A 391 20.47 16.42 9.00
C MET A 391 20.06 17.90 8.95
N LYS A 392 20.96 18.82 8.54
CA LYS A 392 20.63 20.24 8.40
C LYS A 392 19.56 20.43 7.32
N VAL A 393 19.72 19.79 6.16
CA VAL A 393 18.75 19.85 5.06
C VAL A 393 17.40 19.29 5.50
N ALA A 394 17.37 18.12 6.15
CA ALA A 394 16.14 17.52 6.65
C ALA A 394 15.43 18.40 7.69
N LEU A 395 16.19 19.07 8.57
CA LEU A 395 15.63 20.02 9.55
C LEU A 395 15.00 21.24 8.87
N LEU A 396 15.67 21.81 7.85
CA LEU A 396 15.14 22.94 7.06
C LEU A 396 13.84 22.58 6.34
N GLU A 397 13.74 21.37 5.82
CA GLU A 397 12.55 20.86 5.13
C GLU A 397 11.43 20.42 6.08
N GLY A 398 11.59 20.60 7.39
CA GLY A 398 10.52 20.44 8.36
C GLY A 398 10.26 19.00 8.80
N PHE A 399 11.22 18.07 8.67
CA PHE A 399 11.10 16.70 9.21
C PHE A 399 10.82 16.66 10.72
N ARG A 400 11.12 17.74 11.46
CA ARG A 400 10.76 17.91 12.88
C ARG A 400 9.76 19.03 13.11
N ARG A 401 8.61 19.05 12.43
CA ARG A 401 7.48 19.85 12.91
C ARG A 401 6.81 19.15 14.11
N ARG A 402 7.48 19.20 15.29
CA ARG A 402 6.77 19.17 16.59
C ARG A 402 6.09 20.52 16.81
N ASP A 403 5.31 20.95 15.84
CA ASP A 403 4.67 22.25 15.90
C ASP A 403 3.56 22.16 16.95
N SER A 404 3.73 22.89 18.05
CA SER A 404 2.72 23.01 19.10
C SER A 404 1.40 23.51 18.52
N ALA A 405 1.45 24.29 17.43
CA ALA A 405 0.28 24.72 16.67
C ALA A 405 -0.45 23.55 16.00
N ILE A 406 0.27 22.58 15.41
CA ILE A 406 -0.33 21.37 14.82
C ILE A 406 -1.05 20.56 15.91
N LYS A 407 -0.41 20.34 17.07
CA LYS A 407 -1.04 19.65 18.21
C LYS A 407 -2.27 20.41 18.74
N ALA A 408 -2.22 21.74 18.79
CA ALA A 408 -3.34 22.57 19.19
C ALA A 408 -4.50 22.48 18.19
N ARG A 409 -4.21 22.49 16.88
CA ARG A 409 -5.20 22.33 15.80
C ARG A 409 -5.91 20.98 15.88
N ILE A 410 -5.16 19.89 16.09
CA ILE A 410 -5.74 18.55 16.28
C ILE A 410 -6.69 18.52 17.47
N ARG A 411 -6.24 19.02 18.63
CA ARG A 411 -7.06 19.05 19.85
C ARG A 411 -8.32 19.88 19.67
N ARG A 412 -8.26 20.98 18.92
CA ARG A 412 -9.43 21.79 18.57
C ARG A 412 -10.41 20.97 17.73
N SER A 413 -9.94 20.38 16.63
CA SER A 413 -10.75 19.53 15.76
C SER A 413 -11.40 18.34 16.49
N TRP A 414 -10.70 17.71 17.44
CA TRP A 414 -11.28 16.65 18.27
C TRP A 414 -12.40 17.15 19.18
N ARG A 415 -12.28 18.34 19.76
CA ARG A 415 -13.34 18.91 20.62
C ARG A 415 -14.61 19.18 19.81
N GLU A 416 -14.46 19.83 18.66
CA GLU A 416 -15.57 20.16 17.75
C GLU A 416 -16.28 18.88 17.27
N ARG A 417 -15.53 17.88 16.78
CA ARG A 417 -16.11 16.62 16.31
C ARG A 417 -16.73 15.78 17.43
N ARG A 418 -16.20 15.84 18.65
CA ARG A 418 -16.81 15.20 19.83
C ARG A 418 -18.16 15.82 20.17
N GLU A 419 -18.31 17.12 20.01
CA GLU A 419 -19.58 17.81 20.21
C GLU A 419 -20.61 17.40 19.15
N ILE A 420 -20.21 17.38 17.87
CA ILE A 420 -21.04 16.89 16.77
C ILE A 420 -21.48 15.44 17.01
N TYR A 421 -20.55 14.57 17.42
CA TYR A 421 -20.86 13.16 17.71
C TYR A 421 -21.87 12.98 18.86
N ARG A 422 -21.75 13.80 19.93
CA ARG A 422 -22.70 13.81 21.06
C ARG A 422 -24.11 14.24 20.63
N ARG A 423 -24.21 15.12 19.64
CA ARG A 423 -25.48 15.56 19.04
C ARG A 423 -26.05 14.57 18.02
N GLY A 424 -25.49 13.37 17.93
CA GLY A 424 -25.97 12.31 17.02
C GLY A 424 -25.26 12.28 15.66
N GLY A 425 -24.31 13.18 15.40
CA GLY A 425 -23.48 13.11 14.21
C GLY A 425 -22.71 11.79 14.15
N ARG A 426 -22.61 11.21 12.96
CA ARG A 426 -21.88 9.96 12.70
C ARG A 426 -20.94 10.14 11.52
N GLY A 427 -19.83 9.41 11.55
CA GLY A 427 -18.88 9.37 10.45
C GLY A 427 -19.44 8.56 9.27
N ASN A 428 -18.76 8.68 8.12
CA ASN A 428 -19.14 8.03 6.86
C ASN A 428 -18.97 6.49 6.90
N THR A 429 -18.48 5.96 8.03
CA THR A 429 -18.14 4.54 8.21
C THR A 429 -19.30 3.68 8.73
N THR A 430 -20.42 4.28 9.14
CA THR A 430 -21.55 3.53 9.75
C THR A 430 -22.94 3.86 9.19
N SER A 431 -23.07 4.81 8.26
CA SER A 431 -24.38 5.24 7.75
C SER A 431 -24.56 4.96 6.25
N ARG A 432 -25.71 4.41 5.89
CA ARG A 432 -26.28 4.55 4.55
C ARG A 432 -26.46 6.06 4.33
N SER A 433 -25.61 6.65 3.50
CA SER A 433 -25.46 8.09 3.36
C SER A 433 -26.75 8.82 2.96
N PHE A 434 -26.84 10.10 3.30
CA PHE A 434 -27.48 11.09 2.43
C PHE A 434 -26.63 12.37 2.39
N THR A 435 -26.63 13.02 1.23
CA THR A 435 -25.85 14.22 0.91
C THR A 435 -26.83 15.33 0.56
N ILE A 436 -26.62 16.55 1.08
CA ILE A 436 -27.33 17.76 0.64
C ILE A 436 -26.36 18.61 -0.18
N LEU A 437 -26.73 18.90 -1.43
CA LEU A 437 -25.96 19.72 -2.39
C LEU A 437 -26.59 21.11 -2.50
N PHE A 438 -25.80 22.16 -2.31
CA PHE A 438 -26.19 23.55 -2.58
C PHE A 438 -25.66 23.99 -3.94
N TYR A 439 -26.54 24.54 -4.77
CA TYR A 439 -26.15 25.22 -6.00
C TYR A 439 -26.30 26.73 -5.78
N TYR A 440 -25.19 27.47 -5.92
CA TYR A 440 -25.20 28.92 -6.11
C TYR A 440 -25.00 29.14 -7.62
N GLY A 441 -25.97 29.77 -8.27
CA GLY A 441 -25.81 30.22 -9.64
C GLY A 441 -24.94 31.47 -9.62
N TYR A 442 -23.82 31.42 -10.33
CA TYR A 442 -23.03 32.61 -10.64
C TYR A 442 -23.53 33.11 -12.00
N ASP A 443 -24.39 34.12 -11.98
CA ASP A 443 -24.79 34.82 -13.19
C ASP A 443 -23.74 35.91 -13.45
N GLY A 444 -22.88 35.66 -14.43
CA GLY A 444 -21.76 36.54 -14.81
C GLY A 444 -22.17 37.86 -15.48
N GLU A 445 -23.33 38.42 -15.15
CA GLU A 445 -23.55 39.85 -15.41
C GLU A 445 -22.87 40.65 -14.31
N VAL A 446 -21.98 41.55 -14.72
CA VAL A 446 -21.44 42.62 -13.88
C VAL A 446 -22.61 43.52 -13.50
N GLY A 447 -23.30 43.19 -12.41
CA GLY A 447 -24.52 43.87 -11.97
C GLY A 447 -24.91 43.50 -10.55
N GLU A 448 -24.51 44.36 -9.62
CA GLU A 448 -24.99 44.55 -8.24
C GLU A 448 -24.91 43.37 -7.23
N GLU A 449 -24.59 43.74 -6.00
CA GLU A 449 -24.53 42.89 -4.81
C GLU A 449 -25.75 41.97 -4.69
N ALA A 450 -25.61 40.69 -5.02
CA ALA A 450 -26.56 39.67 -4.61
C ALA A 450 -26.01 38.96 -3.37
N ASP A 451 -26.53 39.34 -2.21
CA ASP A 451 -26.32 38.69 -0.90
C ASP A 451 -26.51 37.17 -0.99
N THR A 452 -25.41 36.39 -0.91
CA THR A 452 -25.46 34.91 -0.89
C THR A 452 -25.27 34.34 0.52
N ASN A 453 -25.84 34.96 1.54
CA ASN A 453 -25.98 34.32 2.85
C ASN A 453 -27.19 33.37 2.83
N LYS A 454 -26.97 32.06 2.96
CA LYS A 454 -28.07 31.09 3.14
C LYS A 454 -28.00 30.48 4.54
N GLU A 455 -29.11 30.61 5.26
CA GLU A 455 -29.32 30.02 6.57
C GLU A 455 -30.14 28.74 6.42
N LEU A 456 -29.59 27.60 6.85
CA LEU A 456 -30.28 26.32 6.80
C LEU A 456 -30.86 25.99 8.16
N ARG A 457 -32.19 25.84 8.19
CA ARG A 457 -32.97 25.52 9.39
C ARG A 457 -33.41 24.07 9.37
N PHE A 458 -32.97 23.31 10.36
CA PHE A 458 -33.42 21.95 10.59
C PHE A 458 -34.36 21.90 11.78
N HIS A 459 -35.54 21.34 11.57
CA HIS A 459 -36.49 20.99 12.62
C HIS A 459 -36.34 19.51 12.93
N LEU A 460 -35.92 19.21 14.15
CA LEU A 460 -35.75 17.83 14.63
C LEU A 460 -37.08 17.26 15.13
N ALA A 461 -37.18 15.93 15.16
CA ALA A 461 -38.41 15.23 15.55
C ALA A 461 -38.83 15.47 17.01
N ASP A 462 -37.91 15.91 17.86
CA ASP A 462 -38.17 16.33 19.24
C ASP A 462 -38.65 17.79 19.35
N GLY A 463 -38.83 18.47 18.21
CA GLY A 463 -39.26 19.86 18.11
C GLY A 463 -38.14 20.89 18.25
N SER A 464 -36.89 20.46 18.48
CA SER A 464 -35.74 21.37 18.57
C SER A 464 -35.28 21.87 17.19
N ARG A 465 -34.65 23.05 17.19
CA ARG A 465 -34.15 23.74 15.99
C ARG A 465 -32.63 23.80 15.99
N PHE A 466 -32.03 23.54 14.83
CA PHE A 466 -30.60 23.68 14.59
C PHE A 466 -30.36 24.47 13.29
N ASP A 467 -29.56 25.53 13.39
CA ASP A 467 -29.29 26.46 12.29
C ASP A 467 -27.82 26.43 11.90
N ILE A 468 -27.57 26.47 10.59
CA ILE A 468 -26.23 26.60 10.03
C ILE A 468 -26.20 27.79 9.07
N GLU A 469 -25.32 28.75 9.35
CA GLU A 469 -24.94 29.79 8.41
C GLU A 469 -23.75 29.31 7.56
N LEU A 470 -23.87 29.42 6.24
CA LEU A 470 -22.83 29.04 5.30
C LEU A 470 -22.18 30.29 4.70
N PHE A 471 -20.85 30.37 4.79
CA PHE A 471 -20.01 31.40 4.16
C PHE A 471 -19.26 30.78 2.98
N ALA A 472 -19.37 31.35 1.77
CA ALA A 472 -18.53 30.99 0.63
C ALA A 472 -17.24 31.84 0.68
N THR A 473 -16.09 31.20 0.49
CA THR A 473 -14.81 31.89 0.25
C THR A 473 -14.26 31.41 -1.09
N ASP A 474 -13.91 32.36 -1.96
CA ASP A 474 -13.49 32.13 -3.34
C ASP A 474 -12.14 31.40 -3.41
N GLU A 475 -12.16 30.18 -3.97
CA GLU A 475 -11.09 29.57 -4.80
C GLU A 475 -11.43 28.08 -5.02
N VAL A 476 -12.21 27.76 -6.08
CA VAL A 476 -12.56 26.38 -6.46
C VAL A 476 -12.53 26.19 -7.98
N SER A 477 -11.83 25.13 -8.41
CA SER A 477 -11.83 24.52 -9.74
C SER A 477 -13.24 24.36 -10.33
N GLU A 478 -13.44 24.93 -11.52
CA GLU A 478 -14.71 24.95 -12.24
C GLU A 478 -15.16 23.53 -12.66
N ARG A 479 -16.43 23.20 -12.40
CA ARG A 479 -17.12 22.02 -12.97
C ARG A 479 -17.59 22.40 -14.37
N THR A 480 -17.30 21.55 -15.36
CA THR A 480 -17.47 21.87 -16.79
C THR A 480 -18.92 21.92 -17.31
N SER A 481 -19.94 21.44 -16.57
CA SER A 481 -21.37 21.74 -16.81
C SER A 481 -22.33 20.96 -15.86
N PRO A 482 -23.53 21.48 -15.54
CA PRO A 482 -24.58 20.75 -14.81
C PRO A 482 -25.31 19.64 -15.62
N ARG A 483 -25.19 19.57 -16.95
CA ARG A 483 -25.85 18.53 -17.79
C ARG A 483 -24.97 18.04 -18.94
N THR A 484 -24.96 16.73 -19.20
CA THR A 484 -24.20 16.09 -20.29
C THR A 484 -24.69 16.44 -21.69
N ASP A 485 -25.94 16.90 -21.82
CA ASP A 485 -26.56 17.36 -23.07
C ASP A 485 -26.49 18.88 -23.27
N SER A 486 -25.74 19.61 -22.44
CA SER A 486 -25.56 21.06 -22.62
C SER A 486 -24.51 21.38 -23.69
N ASP A 487 -24.59 22.57 -24.29
CA ASP A 487 -23.59 23.06 -25.24
C ASP A 487 -22.22 23.24 -24.59
N ALA A 488 -22.17 23.64 -23.31
CA ALA A 488 -20.93 23.75 -22.54
C ALA A 488 -20.25 22.38 -22.33
N ALA A 489 -21.03 21.33 -22.04
CA ALA A 489 -20.51 19.97 -21.95
C ALA A 489 -20.00 19.48 -23.31
N MET A 490 -20.71 19.80 -24.40
CA MET A 490 -20.26 19.45 -25.75
C MET A 490 -18.98 20.15 -26.15
N ALA A 491 -18.85 21.45 -25.88
CA ALA A 491 -17.63 22.21 -26.15
C ALA A 491 -16.45 21.60 -25.36
N THR A 492 -16.66 21.32 -24.08
CA THR A 492 -15.66 20.64 -23.24
C THR A 492 -15.24 19.29 -23.80
N ILE A 493 -16.20 18.42 -24.19
CA ILE A 493 -15.91 17.10 -24.74
C ILE A 493 -15.15 17.23 -26.06
N GLN A 494 -15.52 18.19 -26.92
CA GLN A 494 -14.82 18.45 -28.17
C GLN A 494 -13.39 18.94 -27.94
N ASP A 495 -13.16 19.78 -26.93
CA ASP A 495 -11.84 20.24 -26.53
C ASP A 495 -10.98 19.09 -25.98
N TRP A 496 -11.54 18.23 -25.13
CA TRP A 496 -10.84 17.04 -24.63
C TRP A 496 -10.51 16.06 -25.76
N ILE A 497 -11.44 15.82 -26.70
CA ILE A 497 -11.17 14.98 -27.88
C ILE A 497 -10.06 15.61 -28.73
N LYS A 498 -10.09 16.94 -28.93
CA LYS A 498 -9.08 17.67 -29.69
C LYS A 498 -7.70 17.64 -29.02
N GLU A 499 -7.65 17.72 -27.70
CA GLU A 499 -6.42 17.60 -26.92
C GLU A 499 -5.87 16.17 -26.96
N CYS A 500 -6.75 15.16 -26.78
CA CYS A 500 -6.38 13.75 -26.84
C CYS A 500 -5.90 13.31 -28.23
N LEU A 501 -6.52 13.81 -29.31
CA LEU A 501 -6.08 13.57 -30.69
C LEU A 501 -4.95 14.53 -31.11
N GLY A 502 -4.57 15.47 -30.24
CA GLY A 502 -3.51 16.44 -30.48
C GLY A 502 -2.12 15.86 -30.22
N PRO A 503 -1.05 16.53 -30.69
CA PRO A 503 0.32 16.03 -30.59
C PRO A 503 0.91 16.04 -29.16
N ARG A 504 0.16 16.53 -28.16
CA ARG A 504 0.65 16.77 -26.80
C ARG A 504 0.34 15.65 -25.82
N HIS A 505 -0.43 14.65 -26.22
CA HIS A 505 -0.87 13.58 -25.31
C HIS A 505 -0.11 12.28 -25.59
N GLU A 506 1.03 12.08 -24.89
CA GLU A 506 2.02 11.00 -25.13
C GLU A 506 1.46 9.56 -25.06
N PHE A 507 0.30 9.35 -24.43
CA PHE A 507 -0.27 8.01 -24.19
C PHE A 507 -1.49 7.68 -25.06
N CYS A 508 -1.87 8.56 -26.00
CA CYS A 508 -3.01 8.32 -26.88
C CYS A 508 -2.51 8.01 -28.30
N ASP A 509 -2.92 6.86 -28.84
CA ASP A 509 -2.63 6.52 -30.23
C ASP A 509 -3.42 7.47 -31.15
N ALA A 510 -2.70 8.39 -31.81
CA ALA A 510 -3.27 9.43 -32.68
C ALA A 510 -3.79 8.89 -34.04
N ALA A 511 -4.34 7.67 -34.06
CA ALA A 511 -4.93 7.10 -35.26
C ALA A 511 -6.27 7.81 -35.54
N THR A 512 -6.33 8.57 -36.64
CA THR A 512 -7.54 9.27 -37.09
C THR A 512 -8.66 8.32 -37.52
N GLU A 513 -8.34 7.06 -37.82
CA GLU A 513 -9.28 5.98 -38.12
C GLU A 513 -8.77 4.64 -37.58
N ALA A 514 -9.67 3.79 -37.10
CA ALA A 514 -9.35 2.47 -36.54
C ALA A 514 -10.22 1.37 -37.18
N GLU A 515 -9.77 0.12 -37.15
CA GLU A 515 -10.61 -1.00 -37.57
C GLU A 515 -11.85 -1.06 -36.68
N VAL A 516 -13.04 -0.97 -37.28
CA VAL A 516 -14.29 -0.97 -36.52
C VAL A 516 -14.60 -2.37 -36.01
N PRO A 517 -15.25 -2.51 -34.84
CA PRO A 517 -15.70 -3.80 -34.36
C PRO A 517 -16.55 -4.54 -35.40
N ALA A 518 -16.53 -5.88 -35.35
CA ALA A 518 -17.28 -6.71 -36.30
C ALA A 518 -18.79 -6.38 -36.34
N ARG A 519 -19.36 -5.78 -35.28
CA ARG A 519 -20.72 -5.26 -35.24
C ARG A 519 -20.72 -3.92 -34.53
N VAL A 520 -21.41 -2.94 -35.09
CA VAL A 520 -21.58 -1.59 -34.54
C VAL A 520 -23.05 -1.20 -34.52
N ILE A 521 -23.40 -0.20 -33.71
CA ILE A 521 -24.74 0.39 -33.73
C ILE A 521 -24.67 1.66 -34.58
N ASP A 522 -25.38 1.66 -35.70
CA ASP A 522 -25.64 2.85 -36.49
C ASP A 522 -26.76 3.62 -35.79
N VAL A 523 -26.42 4.78 -35.23
CA VAL A 523 -27.37 5.66 -34.54
C VAL A 523 -28.09 6.59 -35.52
N GLY A 524 -27.67 6.66 -36.78
CA GLY A 524 -28.18 7.57 -37.80
C GLY A 524 -28.07 9.06 -37.45
N ILE A 525 -28.44 9.95 -38.38
CA ILE A 525 -28.42 11.40 -38.18
C ILE A 525 -29.84 11.88 -37.80
N GLY A 526 -29.95 12.72 -36.77
CA GLY A 526 -31.24 13.27 -36.31
C GLY A 526 -32.20 12.20 -35.78
N ASN A 527 -33.43 12.13 -36.31
CA ASN A 527 -34.46 11.15 -35.92
C ASN A 527 -34.39 9.81 -36.68
N SER A 528 -33.26 9.52 -37.31
CA SER A 528 -33.05 8.26 -38.04
C SER A 528 -33.13 7.02 -37.13
N ALA A 529 -33.47 5.89 -37.72
CA ALA A 529 -33.62 4.63 -37.00
C ALA A 529 -32.26 4.11 -36.49
N ILE A 530 -32.21 3.66 -35.24
CA ILE A 530 -31.04 3.01 -34.64
C ILE A 530 -31.03 1.56 -35.12
N ARG A 531 -29.89 1.03 -35.56
CA ARG A 531 -29.81 -0.36 -36.03
C ARG A 531 -28.43 -0.99 -35.80
N LEU A 532 -28.42 -2.31 -35.68
CA LEU A 532 -27.20 -3.09 -35.66
C LEU A 532 -26.67 -3.26 -37.09
N VAL A 533 -25.41 -2.89 -37.32
CA VAL A 533 -24.71 -3.06 -38.61
C VAL A 533 -23.54 -4.02 -38.43
N GLY A 534 -23.46 -5.02 -39.32
CA GLY A 534 -22.37 -5.97 -39.39
C GLY A 534 -22.76 -7.28 -40.09
N PRO A 535 -21.80 -8.16 -40.39
CA PRO A 535 -20.39 -8.08 -40.02
C PRO A 535 -19.58 -7.04 -40.83
N LEU A 536 -18.74 -6.21 -40.17
CA LEU A 536 -17.89 -5.16 -40.77
C LEU A 536 -16.37 -5.45 -40.72
N ARG A 537 -15.97 -6.73 -40.87
CA ARG A 537 -14.56 -7.12 -40.73
C ARG A 537 -13.66 -6.41 -41.76
N GLY A 538 -12.52 -5.87 -41.33
CA GLY A 538 -11.58 -5.14 -42.19
C GLY A 538 -12.07 -3.76 -42.63
N THR A 539 -13.16 -3.26 -42.07
CA THR A 539 -13.61 -1.87 -42.31
C THR A 539 -12.90 -0.93 -41.34
N VAL A 540 -12.44 0.21 -41.84
CA VAL A 540 -11.77 1.24 -41.05
C VAL A 540 -12.68 2.46 -40.99
N GLY A 541 -12.79 3.07 -39.81
CA GLY A 541 -13.63 4.24 -39.62
C GLY A 541 -13.56 4.82 -38.21
N ARG A 542 -14.27 5.94 -38.00
CA ARG A 542 -14.44 6.54 -36.68
C ARG A 542 -15.63 5.91 -35.99
N TYR A 543 -15.43 5.51 -34.73
CA TYR A 543 -16.48 5.00 -33.87
C TYR A 543 -16.20 5.45 -32.44
N ILE A 544 -17.23 5.43 -31.61
CA ILE A 544 -17.09 5.68 -30.17
C ILE A 544 -17.59 4.48 -29.38
N CYS A 545 -16.96 4.25 -28.23
CA CYS A 545 -17.33 3.17 -27.31
C CYS A 545 -17.95 3.73 -26.05
N LEU A 546 -19.07 3.14 -25.64
CA LEU A 546 -19.62 3.32 -24.30
C LEU A 546 -19.11 2.21 -23.39
N SER A 547 -18.25 2.53 -22.43
CA SER A 547 -17.83 1.61 -21.38
C SER A 547 -18.83 1.65 -20.23
N HIS A 548 -19.64 0.60 -20.07
CA HIS A 548 -20.71 0.53 -19.08
C HIS A 548 -20.72 -0.83 -18.36
N CYS A 549 -20.93 -0.82 -17.04
CA CYS A 549 -21.07 -2.03 -16.22
C CYS A 549 -22.53 -2.53 -16.26
N TRP A 550 -22.75 -3.72 -16.84
CA TRP A 550 -24.09 -4.26 -17.13
C TRP A 550 -25.01 -4.56 -15.92
N GLY A 551 -24.49 -4.60 -14.69
CA GLY A 551 -25.30 -4.82 -13.49
C GLY A 551 -25.95 -6.22 -13.42
N LYS A 552 -27.01 -6.37 -12.61
CA LYS A 552 -27.76 -7.64 -12.42
C LYS A 552 -29.05 -7.73 -13.27
N GLU A 553 -29.42 -6.66 -13.95
CA GLU A 553 -30.62 -6.62 -14.80
C GLU A 553 -30.25 -6.93 -16.25
N GLN A 554 -31.03 -7.79 -16.90
CA GLN A 554 -30.81 -8.15 -18.29
C GLN A 554 -31.35 -7.02 -19.18
N ILE A 555 -30.43 -6.20 -19.69
CA ILE A 555 -30.72 -5.16 -20.68
C ILE A 555 -30.94 -5.79 -22.06
N ILE A 556 -31.61 -5.06 -22.97
CA ILE A 556 -31.73 -5.41 -24.41
C ILE A 556 -30.41 -5.96 -24.93
N SER A 557 -30.44 -7.25 -25.24
CA SER A 557 -29.29 -8.02 -25.68
C SER A 557 -29.51 -8.52 -27.10
N THR A 558 -28.43 -8.61 -27.88
CA THR A 558 -28.48 -9.21 -29.21
C THR A 558 -28.08 -10.67 -29.09
N THR A 559 -29.04 -11.58 -29.29
CA THR A 559 -28.78 -13.02 -29.41
C THR A 559 -28.85 -13.45 -30.87
N THR A 560 -28.54 -14.72 -31.16
CA THR A 560 -28.72 -15.30 -32.50
C THR A 560 -30.16 -15.22 -32.99
N SER A 561 -31.14 -15.30 -32.08
CA SER A 561 -32.57 -15.23 -32.43
C SER A 561 -33.10 -13.81 -32.66
N THR A 562 -32.41 -12.78 -32.16
CA THR A 562 -32.88 -11.38 -32.23
C THR A 562 -32.02 -10.50 -33.15
N ILE A 563 -31.00 -11.07 -33.82
CA ILE A 563 -30.05 -10.29 -34.61
C ILE A 563 -30.70 -9.60 -35.82
N GLU A 564 -31.60 -10.29 -36.50
CA GLU A 564 -32.34 -9.78 -37.66
C GLU A 564 -33.29 -8.64 -37.25
N GLU A 565 -33.95 -8.79 -36.10
CA GLU A 565 -34.80 -7.75 -35.51
C GLU A 565 -33.99 -6.49 -35.19
N ARG A 566 -32.80 -6.64 -34.58
CA ARG A 566 -31.92 -5.50 -34.22
C ARG A 566 -31.29 -4.84 -35.45
N ALA A 567 -31.13 -5.57 -36.56
CA ALA A 567 -30.70 -5.01 -37.84
C ALA A 567 -31.82 -4.24 -38.55
N ALA A 568 -33.08 -4.65 -38.38
CA ALA A 568 -34.25 -3.97 -38.92
C ALA A 568 -34.55 -2.64 -38.21
N GLY A 569 -34.29 -2.57 -36.89
CA GLY A 569 -34.33 -1.32 -36.14
C GLY A 569 -34.50 -1.52 -34.63
N ILE A 570 -34.05 -0.53 -33.87
CA ILE A 570 -34.13 -0.46 -32.40
C ILE A 570 -34.88 0.83 -32.08
N LYS A 571 -36.00 0.74 -31.34
CA LYS A 571 -36.74 1.92 -30.93
C LYS A 571 -36.02 2.60 -29.77
N MET A 572 -35.91 3.93 -29.84
CA MET A 572 -35.27 4.74 -28.80
C MET A 572 -35.90 4.53 -27.41
N GLY A 573 -37.22 4.35 -27.35
CA GLY A 573 -37.96 4.12 -26.10
C GLY A 573 -37.69 2.76 -25.44
N ASP A 574 -37.19 1.79 -26.20
CA ASP A 574 -36.84 0.47 -25.66
C ASP A 574 -35.47 0.52 -24.94
N LEU A 575 -34.62 1.50 -25.27
CA LEU A 575 -33.33 1.70 -24.65
C LEU A 575 -33.47 2.34 -23.26
N PHE A 576 -32.66 1.91 -22.29
CA PHE A 576 -32.55 2.62 -21.02
C PHE A 576 -31.95 4.02 -21.21
N LYS A 577 -32.22 4.90 -20.24
CA LYS A 577 -31.83 6.32 -20.28
C LYS A 577 -30.34 6.52 -20.61
N THR A 578 -29.44 5.74 -20.03
CA THR A 578 -28.00 5.81 -20.32
C THR A 578 -27.66 5.55 -21.79
N PHE A 579 -28.34 4.60 -22.45
CA PHE A 579 -28.10 4.30 -23.87
C PHE A 579 -28.79 5.33 -24.78
N GLN A 580 -29.93 5.88 -24.37
CA GLN A 580 -30.55 7.02 -25.04
C GLN A 580 -29.63 8.24 -25.03
N ASP A 581 -29.03 8.55 -23.89
CA ASP A 581 -28.11 9.67 -23.74
C ASP A 581 -26.82 9.43 -24.53
N ALA A 582 -26.32 8.19 -24.56
CA ALA A 582 -25.18 7.82 -25.42
C ALA A 582 -25.50 8.03 -26.90
N VAL A 583 -26.65 7.56 -27.40
CA VAL A 583 -27.10 7.77 -28.78
C VAL A 583 -27.20 9.26 -29.11
N ALA A 584 -27.77 10.06 -28.21
CA ALA A 584 -27.89 11.50 -28.41
C ALA A 584 -26.51 12.19 -28.47
N LEU A 585 -25.58 11.80 -27.61
CA LEU A 585 -24.22 12.32 -27.61
C LEU A 585 -23.46 11.92 -28.88
N THR A 586 -23.53 10.66 -29.29
CA THR A 586 -22.91 10.18 -30.54
C THR A 586 -23.37 11.00 -31.74
N ARG A 587 -24.69 11.21 -31.87
CA ARG A 587 -25.29 12.03 -32.93
C ARG A 587 -24.78 13.48 -32.91
N ARG A 588 -24.58 14.06 -31.73
CA ARG A 588 -24.06 15.44 -31.58
C ARG A 588 -22.56 15.55 -31.88
N LEU A 589 -21.79 14.49 -31.66
CA LEU A 589 -20.38 14.44 -32.01
C LEU A 589 -20.14 14.21 -33.51
N GLY A 590 -21.17 13.82 -34.27
CA GLY A 590 -21.07 13.60 -35.71
C GLY A 590 -20.24 12.37 -36.08
N VAL A 591 -20.19 11.39 -35.17
CA VAL A 591 -19.65 10.04 -35.38
C VAL A 591 -20.82 9.11 -35.61
#